data_AF-A0A3N5Y3V1-F1
#
_entry.id   AF-A0A3N5Y3V1-F1
#
_cell.length_a   1.000
_cell.length_b   1.000
_cell.length_c   1.000
_cell.angle_alpha   90.00
_cell.angle_beta   90.00
_cell.angle_gamma   90.00
#
_symmetry.space_group_name_H-M   'P 1'
#
loop_
_entity.id
_entity.type
_entity.pdbx_description
1 polymer ?
#
loop_
_entity_poly.entity_id
_entity_poly.type
_entity_poly.pdbx_seq_one_letter_code
_entity_poly.pdbx_strand_id
1 'polypeptide(L)'
;MRTTILFALLLLTGLAFGQNQADEGTTSYLSSVTIDKGSTSEEVVCILCSAEIQGRVTGDLVLVGGNADITGSVDGDVVVV
;
A
#
# COMPACT_ATOMS: atom_id res chain seq x y z
N MET A 1 -41.65 20.33 1.87
CA MET A 1 -41.24 19.45 2.99
C MET A 1 -40.92 18.00 2.59
N ARG A 2 -41.15 17.54 1.35
CA ARG A 2 -40.79 16.15 0.92
C ARG A 2 -39.43 16.03 0.22
N THR A 3 -38.92 17.13 -0.35
CA THR A 3 -37.65 17.18 -1.09
C THR A 3 -36.41 17.39 -0.19
N THR A 4 -36.59 17.95 1.01
CA THR A 4 -35.48 18.21 1.95
C THR A 4 -34.91 16.94 2.57
N ILE A 5 -35.69 15.85 2.65
CA ILE A 5 -35.28 14.57 3.24
C ILE A 5 -34.34 13.79 2.29
N LEU A 6 -34.53 13.91 0.97
CA LEU A 6 -33.67 13.25 -0.01
C LEU A 6 -32.24 13.83 -0.02
N PHE A 7 -32.08 15.13 0.21
CA PHE A 7 -30.76 15.77 0.25
C PHE A 7 -29.98 15.42 1.52
N ALA A 8 -30.67 15.19 2.64
CA ALA A 8 -30.04 14.80 3.91
C ALA A 8 -29.54 13.35 3.90
N LEU A 9 -30.19 12.45 3.14
CA LEU A 9 -29.79 11.05 3.04
C LEU A 9 -28.53 10.85 2.17
N LEU A 10 -28.30 11.75 1.20
CA LEU A 10 -27.17 11.68 0.27
C LEU A 10 -25.84 12.16 0.89
N LEU A 11 -25.89 12.91 1.98
CA LEU A 11 -24.70 13.39 2.71
C LEU A 11 -24.15 12.37 3.72
N LEU A 12 -24.89 11.29 4.00
CA LEU A 12 -24.50 10.29 5.01
C LEU A 12 -23.64 9.14 4.46
N THR A 13 -23.50 9.00 3.14
CA THR A 13 -22.75 7.90 2.51
C THR A 13 -21.29 8.24 2.18
N GLY A 14 -20.84 9.47 2.48
CA GLY A 14 -19.49 9.96 2.12
C GLY A 14 -18.35 9.55 3.05
N LEU A 15 -18.59 8.76 4.10
CA LEU A 15 -17.57 8.46 5.14
C LEU A 15 -17.01 7.03 5.11
N ALA A 16 -17.29 6.23 4.08
CA ALA A 16 -16.87 4.82 4.05
C ALA A 16 -15.90 4.51 2.91
N PHE A 17 -14.71 5.12 2.93
CA PHE A 17 -13.53 4.59 2.24
C PHE A 17 -12.29 4.71 3.13
N GLY A 18 -12.35 4.10 4.32
CA GLY A 18 -11.15 3.72 5.05
C GLY A 18 -10.78 2.30 4.65
N GLN A 19 -10.03 2.11 3.56
CA GLN A 19 -9.38 0.84 3.28
C GLN A 19 -8.22 0.64 4.27
N ASN A 20 -8.54 0.34 5.53
CA ASN A 20 -7.61 -0.33 6.42
C ASN A 20 -7.63 -1.82 6.05
N GLN A 21 -6.96 -2.16 4.95
CA GLN A 21 -6.51 -3.52 4.73
C GLN A 21 -5.29 -3.70 5.64
N ALA A 22 -5.55 -4.22 6.84
CA ALA A 22 -4.54 -4.93 7.60
C ALA A 22 -4.27 -6.23 6.83
N ASP A 23 -3.48 -6.12 5.77
CA ASP A 23 -2.94 -7.26 5.04
C ASP A 23 -1.47 -7.31 5.43
N GLU A 24 -1.04 -8.43 5.99
CA GLU A 24 0.32 -8.59 6.55
C GLU A 24 1.39 -8.47 5.43
N GLY A 25 1.00 -8.56 4.15
CA GLY A 25 1.80 -8.20 2.98
C GLY A 25 1.23 -7.04 2.16
N THR A 26 2.11 -6.22 1.59
CA THR A 26 1.76 -5.15 0.64
C THR A 26 1.92 -5.66 -0.79
N THR A 27 0.81 -5.99 -1.45
CA THR A 27 0.81 -6.26 -2.90
C THR A 27 0.25 -5.07 -3.66
N SER A 28 1.05 -4.47 -4.55
CA SER A 28 0.63 -3.34 -5.39
C SER A 28 0.86 -3.62 -6.87
N TYR A 29 -0.07 -3.13 -7.69
CA TYR A 29 -0.02 -3.20 -9.15
C TYR A 29 -0.10 -1.79 -9.71
N LEU A 30 0.81 -1.43 -10.62
CA LEU A 30 0.84 -0.14 -11.34
C LEU A 30 0.97 1.11 -10.46
N SER A 31 1.09 0.95 -9.14
CA SER A 31 1.17 2.04 -8.17
C SER A 31 2.39 1.85 -7.29
N SER A 32 3.14 2.93 -7.06
CA SER A 32 4.35 2.88 -6.23
C SER A 32 4.03 2.45 -4.80
N VAL A 33 4.94 1.68 -4.21
CA VAL A 33 4.87 1.26 -2.80
C VAL A 33 5.92 2.03 -2.01
N THR A 34 5.52 2.57 -0.87
CA THR A 34 6.45 3.19 0.08
C THR A 34 6.29 2.55 1.44
N ILE A 35 7.38 2.02 1.99
CA ILE A 35 7.45 1.55 3.38
C ILE A 35 8.21 2.59 4.17
N ASP A 36 7.48 3.42 4.91
CA ASP A 36 8.02 4.53 5.68
C ASP A 36 8.95 4.07 6.82
N LYS A 37 9.83 4.98 7.25
CA LYS A 37 10.71 4.75 8.39
C LYS A 37 9.91 4.47 9.67
N GLY A 38 10.26 3.40 10.36
CA GLY A 38 9.56 2.95 11.59
C GLY A 38 8.35 2.06 11.31
N SER A 39 7.93 1.93 10.04
CA SER A 39 6.96 0.93 9.61
C SER A 39 7.64 -0.40 9.33
N THR A 40 6.88 -1.48 9.47
CA THR A 40 7.30 -2.83 9.12
C THR A 40 6.24 -3.47 8.24
N SER A 41 6.66 -4.16 7.19
CA SER A 41 5.80 -4.99 6.33
C SER A 41 6.36 -6.41 6.28
N GLU A 42 5.52 -7.43 6.16
CA GLU A 42 6.01 -8.80 6.06
C GLU A 42 6.51 -9.09 4.65
N GLU A 43 5.72 -8.77 3.65
CA GLU A 43 6.00 -9.12 2.25
C GLU A 43 5.70 -7.92 1.35
N VAL A 44 6.53 -7.67 0.34
CA VAL A 44 6.28 -6.61 -0.64
C VAL A 44 6.37 -7.17 -2.04
N VAL A 45 5.23 -7.27 -2.72
CA VAL A 45 5.16 -7.66 -4.13
C VAL A 45 4.65 -6.50 -4.97
N CYS A 46 5.47 -6.04 -5.90
CA CYS A 46 5.21 -4.87 -6.73
C CYS A 46 5.44 -5.20 -8.21
N ILE A 47 4.36 -5.18 -9.00
CA ILE A 47 4.41 -5.47 -10.44
C ILE A 47 4.11 -4.19 -11.24
N LEU A 48 5.02 -3.88 -12.18
CA LEU A 48 5.05 -2.67 -13.00
C LEU A 48 4.98 -1.39 -12.15
N CYS A 49 5.67 -1.39 -11.00
CA CYS A 49 5.71 -0.25 -10.09
C CYS A 49 7.12 -0.03 -9.50
N SER A 50 7.31 1.10 -8.83
CA SER A 50 8.54 1.39 -8.08
C SER A 50 8.30 1.21 -6.58
N ALA A 51 9.30 0.72 -5.86
CA ALA A 51 9.26 0.58 -4.41
C ALA A 51 10.29 1.47 -3.73
N GLU A 52 9.88 2.16 -2.68
CA GLU A 52 10.74 2.95 -1.80
C GLU A 52 10.67 2.38 -0.37
N ILE A 53 11.75 1.77 0.09
CA ILE A 53 11.81 1.06 1.37
C ILE A 53 12.74 1.84 2.33
N GLN A 54 12.14 2.61 3.23
CA GLN A 54 12.83 3.32 4.31
C GLN A 54 12.67 2.61 5.67
N GLY A 55 11.62 1.79 5.81
CA GLY A 55 11.33 0.98 6.98
C GLY A 55 11.94 -0.42 6.92
N ARG A 56 11.24 -1.41 7.48
CA ARG A 56 11.69 -2.81 7.49
C ARG A 56 10.73 -3.71 6.73
N VAL A 57 11.27 -4.62 5.90
CA VAL A 57 10.54 -5.75 5.33
C VAL A 57 11.07 -7.02 5.97
N THR A 58 10.22 -7.80 6.65
CA THR A 58 10.67 -8.98 7.40
C THR A 58 10.72 -10.27 6.58
N GLY A 59 10.02 -10.30 5.45
CA GLY A 59 10.03 -11.35 4.43
C GLY A 59 10.60 -10.84 3.12
N ASP A 60 9.99 -11.20 1.99
CA ASP A 60 10.58 -10.97 0.68
C ASP A 60 10.13 -9.65 0.05
N LEU A 61 10.98 -9.12 -0.82
CA LEU A 61 10.71 -7.98 -1.69
C LEU A 61 10.84 -8.44 -3.14
N VAL A 62 9.70 -8.57 -3.83
CA VAL A 62 9.63 -8.94 -5.24
C VAL A 62 9.15 -7.75 -6.06
N LEU A 63 10.00 -7.28 -6.96
CA LEU A 63 9.70 -6.16 -7.85
C LEU A 63 9.91 -6.56 -9.31
N VAL A 64 8.89 -6.36 -10.14
CA VAL A 64 8.92 -6.73 -11.57
C VAL A 64 8.59 -5.49 -12.41
N GLY A 65 9.50 -5.07 -13.28
CA GLY A 65 9.26 -4.01 -14.27
C GLY A 65 9.24 -2.59 -13.68
N GLY A 66 10.13 -2.30 -12.73
CA GLY A 66 10.31 -0.97 -12.16
C GLY A 66 11.64 -0.82 -11.40
N ASN A 67 11.69 0.08 -10.42
CA ASN A 67 12.90 0.34 -9.62
C ASN A 67 12.62 0.12 -8.13
N ALA A 68 13.65 -0.34 -7.40
CA ALA A 68 13.63 -0.39 -5.94
C ALA A 68 14.69 0.56 -5.38
N ASP A 69 14.28 1.49 -4.51
CA ASP A 69 15.16 2.29 -3.67
C ASP A 69 15.04 1.79 -2.22
N ILE A 70 16.14 1.28 -1.66
CA ILE A 70 16.14 0.62 -0.36
C ILE A 70 17.19 1.31 0.52
N THR A 71 16.72 2.08 1.49
CA THR A 71 17.53 2.73 2.53
C THR A 71 17.31 2.13 3.93
N GLY A 72 16.20 1.40 4.09
CA GLY A 72 15.87 0.61 5.26
C GLY A 72 16.49 -0.79 5.24
N SER A 73 15.77 -1.79 5.75
CA SER A 73 16.25 -3.18 5.82
C SER A 73 15.22 -4.16 5.26
N VAL A 74 15.70 -5.14 4.48
CA VAL A 74 14.92 -6.31 4.04
C VAL A 74 15.62 -7.54 4.61
N ASP A 75 14.88 -8.37 5.35
CA ASP A 75 15.45 -9.54 6.03
C ASP A 75 15.37 -10.82 5.18
N GLY A 76 14.42 -10.87 4.23
CA GLY A 76 14.27 -11.96 3.25
C GLY A 76 14.99 -11.70 1.93
N ASP A 77 14.49 -12.31 0.86
CA ASP A 77 15.09 -12.20 -0.46
C ASP A 77 14.64 -10.90 -1.18
N VAL A 78 15.57 -10.32 -1.95
CA VAL A 78 15.27 -9.18 -2.84
C VAL A 78 15.39 -9.64 -4.27
N VAL A 79 14.25 -9.68 -4.97
CA VAL A 79 14.17 -10.04 -6.39
C VAL A 79 13.71 -8.83 -7.17
N VAL A 80 14.55 -8.34 -8.08
CA VAL A 80 14.23 -7.23 -8.99
C VAL A 80 14.44 -7.70 -10.43
N VAL A 81 13.37 -7.67 -11.24
CA VAL A 81 13.33 -8.15 -12.63
C VAL A 81 12.95 -7.05 -13.61
#